data_AF-A0A3D6EH95-F1
#
_entry.id   AF-A0A3D6EH95-F1
#
_cell.length_a   1.000
_cell.length_b   1.000
_cell.length_c   1.000
_cell.angle_alpha   90.00
_cell.angle_beta   90.00
_cell.angle_gamma   90.00
#
_symmetry.space_group_name_H-M   'P 1'
#
loop_
_entity.id
_entity.type
_entity.pdbx_description
1 polymer ?
#
loop_
_entity_poly.entity_id
_entity_poly.type
_entity_poly.pdbx_seq_one_letter_code
_entity_poly.pdbx_strand_id
1 'polypeptide(L)'
;MTFLRPDLADLPAYQRPPEPSAGRRLHMNEAAADWPVEAREALLARLQTLPFHHYPERQADLTERLRKRLGAPEGGLLLGPSSGALLDLVAMAGLSAGDEVAIPDPGFSLYPMLVRRHGGRVRPVPQGTGFPLDPWFTALDCRQIWLTLPNNPTGAWIPPEALEPLLAAATACPEPPLVVLDEAYAEFAPATHRLAVDRYPNLVLLRTFSKALASAAWRLGYLVGDPALVSKLATLQLPYSIPAPSLEALDVALDFAAAFEGAVRALPERRDRLAAALPGHRAAPSAANFLHLSPDPSAALEAVGLKVRRLPGSDAARVTVGTEAEAACVASGLAAQLPAPAPRSRRRLLALDIDGVLIDADRSFMEAVARALAELRPALPWSDGAFRAFKRLGGFNNDFRLTAGALALAEAHGDVDLQPLVEGTLEPSLEARIRALEPSAQAVVQKHYADTIHLERPLATLAELQATGWELAVLTGRPPEELGLAWRVLGFQLPAVCDAAPHLRKPEPAGLLQLADAFRAEEVLFAGDTVDDARCLRSAAALRPDLAWRFAALGPDRGRFAAPGDIQSATLRDLLPMLNQENP
;
A
#
# COMPACT_ATOMS: atom_id res chain seq x y z
N MET A 1 18.87 25.53 -36.06
CA MET A 1 17.51 24.97 -36.11
C MET A 1 16.60 25.86 -35.26
N THR A 2 15.93 26.85 -35.85
CA THR A 2 15.13 27.86 -35.11
C THR A 2 13.69 27.42 -34.81
N PHE A 3 13.26 26.26 -35.29
CA PHE A 3 11.92 25.70 -35.06
C PHE A 3 11.84 24.76 -33.85
N LEU A 4 12.97 24.42 -33.22
CA LEU A 4 13.01 23.60 -32.02
C LEU A 4 13.20 24.50 -30.79
N ARG A 5 12.63 24.05 -29.66
CA ARG A 5 12.85 24.67 -28.35
C ARG A 5 14.35 24.74 -28.03
N PRO A 6 14.92 25.94 -27.79
CA PRO A 6 16.37 26.09 -27.58
C PRO A 6 16.92 25.31 -26.39
N ASP A 7 16.11 25.14 -25.34
CA ASP A 7 16.45 24.42 -24.12
C ASP A 7 16.53 22.89 -24.28
N LEU A 8 16.13 22.39 -25.46
CA LEU A 8 16.25 20.97 -25.84
C LEU A 8 17.42 20.69 -26.80
N ALA A 9 18.16 21.72 -27.21
CA ALA A 9 19.20 21.58 -28.25
C ALA A 9 20.35 20.63 -27.85
N ASP A 10 20.61 20.50 -26.56
CA ASP A 10 21.64 19.65 -25.96
C ASP A 10 21.06 18.45 -25.20
N LEU A 11 19.76 18.19 -25.28
CA LEU A 11 19.13 17.05 -24.63
C LEU A 11 19.59 15.75 -25.31
N PRO A 12 20.40 14.89 -24.65
CA PRO A 12 20.89 13.68 -25.28
C PRO A 12 19.75 12.69 -25.49
N ALA A 13 19.76 11.98 -26.62
CA ALA A 13 18.88 10.84 -26.81
C ALA A 13 19.16 9.78 -25.74
N TYR A 14 18.10 9.15 -25.21
CA TYR A 14 18.28 8.04 -24.30
C TYR A 14 18.99 6.89 -25.01
N GLN A 15 20.16 6.51 -24.50
CA GLN A 15 20.93 5.39 -25.04
C GLN A 15 20.65 4.13 -24.23
N ARG A 16 19.96 3.17 -24.87
CA ARG A 16 19.85 1.82 -24.33
C ARG A 16 21.27 1.24 -24.22
N PRO A 17 21.64 0.58 -23.10
CA PRO A 17 22.87 -0.19 -23.05
C PRO A 17 22.95 -1.20 -24.21
N PRO A 18 24.14 -1.46 -24.76
CA PRO A 18 24.31 -2.45 -25.80
C PRO A 18 23.94 -3.84 -25.28
N GLU A 19 23.17 -4.58 -26.09
CA GLU A 19 22.85 -5.98 -25.84
C GLU A 19 24.11 -6.85 -25.95
N PRO A 20 24.23 -7.93 -25.15
CA PRO A 20 25.31 -8.88 -25.35
C PRO A 20 25.14 -9.62 -26.68
N SER A 21 26.24 -9.85 -27.39
CA SER A 21 26.26 -10.69 -28.60
C SER A 21 26.04 -12.18 -28.29
N ALA A 22 26.40 -12.61 -27.08
CA ALA A 22 26.16 -13.93 -26.52
C ALA A 22 26.12 -13.84 -24.99
N GLY A 23 25.42 -14.76 -24.32
CA GLY A 23 25.34 -14.81 -22.86
C GLY A 23 24.02 -14.29 -22.27
N ARG A 24 23.98 -14.15 -20.94
CA ARG A 24 22.75 -13.82 -20.19
C ARG A 24 22.65 -12.33 -19.87
N ARG A 25 21.42 -11.79 -19.89
CA ARG A 25 21.14 -10.38 -19.62
C ARG A 25 20.87 -10.15 -18.14
N LEU A 26 21.82 -9.54 -17.44
CA LEU A 26 21.69 -9.12 -16.04
C LEU A 26 21.89 -7.60 -15.87
N HIS A 27 21.59 -6.83 -16.91
CA HIS A 27 21.89 -5.39 -16.99
C HIS A 27 20.64 -4.51 -17.01
N MET A 28 19.43 -5.06 -17.15
CA MET A 28 18.17 -4.30 -17.35
C MET A 28 17.15 -4.45 -16.22
N ASN A 29 17.49 -5.20 -15.16
CA ASN A 29 16.57 -5.53 -14.06
C ASN A 29 15.30 -6.20 -14.58
N GLU A 30 15.41 -7.05 -15.60
CA GLU A 30 14.29 -7.85 -16.10
C GLU A 30 13.97 -8.98 -15.11
N ALA A 31 12.76 -9.52 -15.18
CA ALA A 31 12.44 -10.72 -14.41
C ALA A 31 13.30 -11.90 -14.88
N ALA A 32 13.67 -12.76 -13.94
CA ALA A 32 14.53 -13.91 -14.20
C ALA A 32 13.83 -15.05 -14.96
N ALA A 33 12.49 -15.09 -14.89
CA ALA A 33 11.66 -16.09 -15.52
C ALA A 33 10.53 -15.44 -16.31
N ASP A 34 10.12 -16.11 -17.37
CA ASP A 34 8.93 -15.77 -18.13
C ASP A 34 7.66 -16.23 -17.39
N TRP A 35 6.49 -15.91 -17.94
CA TRP A 35 5.20 -16.31 -17.39
C TRP A 35 5.07 -17.85 -17.31
N PRO A 36 4.30 -18.37 -16.33
CA PRO A 36 3.87 -19.76 -16.31
C PRO A 36 3.28 -20.18 -17.65
N VAL A 37 3.44 -21.46 -18.01
CA VAL A 37 2.98 -21.99 -19.31
C VAL A 37 1.48 -21.71 -19.49
N GLU A 38 0.69 -21.97 -18.45
CA GLU A 38 -0.75 -21.82 -18.40
C GLU A 38 -1.18 -20.35 -18.59
N ALA A 39 -0.42 -19.41 -18.02
CA ALA A 39 -0.67 -17.99 -18.21
C ALA A 39 -0.38 -17.55 -19.65
N ARG A 40 0.69 -18.07 -20.27
CA ARG A 40 0.98 -17.79 -21.69
C ARG A 40 -0.09 -18.39 -22.61
N GLU A 41 -0.53 -19.61 -22.35
CA GLU A 41 -1.60 -20.26 -23.10
C GLU A 41 -2.92 -19.48 -22.97
N ALA A 42 -3.27 -19.05 -21.76
CA ALA A 42 -4.44 -18.20 -21.52
C ALA A 42 -4.36 -16.88 -22.30
N LEU A 43 -3.20 -16.23 -22.32
CA LEU A 43 -2.99 -15.02 -23.11
C LEU A 43 -3.11 -15.29 -24.61
N LEU A 44 -2.47 -16.34 -25.13
CA LEU A 44 -2.56 -16.70 -26.54
C LEU A 44 -4.01 -16.97 -26.97
N ALA A 45 -4.80 -17.64 -26.13
CA ALA A 45 -6.22 -17.88 -26.38
C ALA A 45 -7.03 -16.57 -26.48
N ARG A 46 -6.73 -15.57 -25.64
CA ARG A 46 -7.35 -14.23 -25.72
C ARG A 46 -6.93 -13.47 -26.97
N LEU A 47 -5.65 -13.55 -27.34
CA LEU A 47 -5.14 -12.89 -28.54
C LEU A 47 -5.70 -13.48 -29.83
N GLN A 48 -6.02 -14.78 -29.85
CA GLN A 48 -6.64 -15.45 -31.00
C GLN A 48 -8.03 -14.90 -31.33
N THR A 49 -8.78 -14.42 -30.34
CA THR A 49 -10.15 -13.90 -30.50
C THR A 49 -10.22 -12.38 -30.49
N LEU A 50 -9.11 -11.69 -30.23
CA LEU A 50 -9.06 -10.23 -30.12
C LEU A 50 -9.24 -9.56 -31.50
N PRO A 51 -10.23 -8.66 -31.67
CA PRO A 51 -10.43 -7.96 -32.94
C PRO A 51 -9.39 -6.85 -33.15
N PHE A 52 -8.38 -7.09 -33.98
CA PHE A 52 -7.28 -6.14 -34.22
C PHE A 52 -7.66 -4.85 -34.96
N HIS A 53 -8.88 -4.75 -35.47
CA HIS A 53 -9.38 -3.59 -36.21
C HIS A 53 -10.20 -2.62 -35.34
N HIS A 54 -10.36 -2.91 -34.05
CA HIS A 54 -11.07 -2.04 -33.10
C HIS A 54 -10.10 -1.38 -32.12
N TYR A 55 -10.51 -0.22 -31.61
CA TYR A 55 -9.79 0.44 -30.53
C TYR A 55 -9.90 -0.36 -29.22
N PRO A 56 -8.94 -0.22 -28.30
CA PRO A 56 -9.01 -0.85 -26.98
C PRO A 56 -10.17 -0.28 -26.16
N GLU A 57 -11.09 -1.13 -25.71
CA GLU A 57 -12.25 -0.72 -24.88
C GLU A 57 -12.10 -1.11 -23.40
N ARG A 58 -11.15 -1.99 -23.09
CA ARG A 58 -11.03 -2.64 -21.77
C ARG A 58 -10.24 -1.87 -20.70
N GLN A 59 -9.88 -0.61 -20.97
CA GLN A 59 -9.03 0.11 -20.04
C GLN A 59 -9.78 0.45 -18.75
N ALA A 60 -11.07 0.80 -18.84
CA ALA A 60 -11.88 1.20 -17.69
C ALA A 60 -12.17 0.02 -16.74
N ASP A 61 -12.58 -1.16 -17.26
CA ASP A 61 -12.84 -2.34 -16.42
C ASP A 61 -11.58 -2.83 -15.73
N LEU A 62 -10.43 -2.84 -16.43
CA LEU A 62 -9.17 -3.27 -15.84
C LEU A 62 -8.60 -2.28 -14.82
N THR A 63 -8.79 -0.98 -15.05
CA THR A 63 -8.47 0.05 -14.07
C THR A 63 -9.28 -0.17 -12.80
N GLU A 64 -10.59 -0.43 -12.92
CA GLU A 64 -11.47 -0.67 -11.78
C GLU A 64 -11.15 -1.99 -11.06
N ARG A 65 -10.88 -3.06 -11.81
CA ARG A 65 -10.44 -4.36 -11.27
C ARG A 65 -9.16 -4.19 -10.45
N LEU A 66 -8.17 -3.48 -11.00
CA LEU A 66 -6.90 -3.21 -10.33
C LEU A 66 -7.10 -2.32 -9.09
N ARG A 67 -7.91 -1.26 -9.21
CA ARG A 67 -8.24 -0.35 -8.09
C ARG A 67 -8.82 -1.09 -6.91
N LYS A 68 -9.84 -1.93 -7.14
CA LYS A 68 -10.46 -2.76 -6.10
C LYS A 68 -9.44 -3.69 -5.46
N ARG A 69 -8.64 -4.39 -6.27
CA ARG A 69 -7.60 -5.32 -5.79
C ARG A 69 -6.54 -4.64 -4.92
N LEU A 70 -6.22 -3.38 -5.19
CA LEU A 70 -5.24 -2.58 -4.46
C LEU A 70 -5.83 -1.76 -3.31
N GLY A 71 -7.15 -1.78 -3.11
CA GLY A 71 -7.82 -0.93 -2.14
C GLY A 71 -7.58 0.57 -2.39
N ALA A 72 -7.46 0.99 -3.65
CA ALA A 72 -7.31 2.41 -4.01
C ALA A 72 -8.65 3.15 -3.98
N PRO A 73 -8.68 4.47 -3.66
CA PRO A 73 -9.93 5.23 -3.66
C PRO A 73 -10.54 5.28 -5.06
N GLU A 74 -11.87 5.41 -5.13
CA GLU A 74 -12.58 5.62 -6.39
C GLU A 74 -12.02 6.85 -7.12
N GLY A 75 -11.70 6.70 -8.41
CA GLY A 75 -11.03 7.74 -9.20
C GLY A 75 -9.55 8.00 -8.83
N GLY A 76 -9.01 7.32 -7.82
CA GLY A 76 -7.64 7.50 -7.33
C GLY A 76 -6.59 6.57 -7.95
N LEU A 77 -6.92 5.87 -9.04
CA LEU A 77 -5.97 5.04 -9.80
C LEU A 77 -6.01 5.40 -11.28
N LEU A 78 -4.82 5.60 -11.89
CA LEU A 78 -4.66 5.77 -13.33
C LEU A 78 -3.77 4.68 -13.90
N LEU A 79 -4.31 3.88 -14.82
CA LEU A 79 -3.57 2.88 -15.59
C LEU A 79 -2.94 3.54 -16.83
N GLY A 80 -1.68 3.21 -17.12
CA GLY A 80 -0.97 3.77 -18.26
C GLY A 80 0.03 2.83 -18.93
N PRO A 81 0.59 3.24 -20.09
CA PRO A 81 1.47 2.40 -20.90
C PRO A 81 2.88 2.21 -20.31
N SER A 82 3.17 2.75 -19.12
CA SER A 82 4.27 2.38 -18.22
C SER A 82 4.36 3.40 -17.08
N SER A 83 5.07 3.06 -16.01
CA SER A 83 5.40 4.05 -14.97
C SER A 83 6.17 5.25 -15.54
N GLY A 84 7.04 5.06 -16.53
CA GLY A 84 7.76 6.15 -17.19
C GLY A 84 6.86 7.10 -17.99
N ALA A 85 5.82 6.58 -18.65
CA ALA A 85 4.83 7.40 -19.34
C ALA A 85 3.92 8.15 -18.35
N LEU A 86 3.59 7.54 -17.22
CA LEU A 86 2.85 8.21 -16.16
C LEU A 86 3.69 9.29 -15.47
N LEU A 87 4.99 9.05 -15.28
CA LEU A 87 5.91 10.06 -14.76
C LEU A 87 6.07 11.25 -15.73
N ASP A 88 6.12 10.98 -17.03
CA ASP A 88 6.08 12.01 -18.06
C ASP A 88 4.82 12.88 -17.98
N LEU A 89 3.68 12.22 -17.76
CA LEU A 89 2.40 12.90 -17.60
C LEU A 89 2.36 13.75 -16.31
N VAL A 90 2.97 13.27 -15.22
CA VAL A 90 3.15 14.05 -13.98
C VAL A 90 4.04 15.28 -14.21
N ALA A 91 5.13 15.13 -14.96
CA ALA A 91 5.98 16.25 -15.33
C ALA A 91 5.21 17.27 -16.19
N MET A 92 4.47 16.81 -17.20
CA MET A 92 3.62 17.66 -18.05
C MET A 92 2.55 18.43 -17.25
N ALA A 93 1.93 17.77 -16.27
CA ALA A 93 0.86 18.34 -15.49
C ALA A 93 1.32 19.44 -14.52
N GLY A 94 2.55 19.30 -14.01
CA GLY A 94 2.99 20.09 -12.87
C GLY A 94 4.16 21.04 -13.13
N LEU A 95 4.85 20.96 -14.28
CA LEU A 95 6.03 21.79 -14.58
C LEU A 95 5.75 22.91 -15.58
N SER A 96 6.25 24.08 -15.24
CA SER A 96 6.47 25.22 -16.13
C SER A 96 7.96 25.40 -16.39
N ALA A 97 8.30 26.21 -17.41
CA ALA A 97 9.68 26.51 -17.73
C ALA A 97 10.39 27.17 -16.52
N GLY A 98 11.51 26.58 -16.08
CA GLY A 98 12.29 27.05 -14.94
C GLY A 98 11.95 26.44 -13.59
N ASP A 99 10.82 25.73 -13.47
CA ASP A 99 10.47 25.00 -12.24
C ASP A 99 11.54 23.97 -11.89
N GLU A 100 11.82 23.79 -10.59
CA GLU A 100 12.82 22.83 -10.12
C GLU A 100 12.19 21.52 -9.66
N VAL A 101 12.84 20.41 -10.01
CA VAL A 101 12.46 19.06 -9.57
C VAL A 101 13.61 18.42 -8.81
N ALA A 102 13.36 18.07 -7.56
CA ALA A 102 14.31 17.35 -6.73
C ALA A 102 14.35 15.86 -7.11
N ILE A 103 15.54 15.32 -7.37
CA ILE A 103 15.72 13.91 -7.76
C ILE A 103 16.92 13.28 -7.04
N PRO A 104 16.97 11.96 -6.82
CA PRO A 104 18.11 11.32 -6.18
C PRO A 104 19.37 11.37 -7.07
N ASP A 105 20.54 11.51 -6.46
CA ASP A 105 21.85 11.41 -7.12
C ASP A 105 22.81 10.47 -6.35
N PRO A 106 23.22 9.32 -6.93
CA PRO A 106 22.77 8.78 -8.21
C PRO A 106 21.31 8.32 -8.15
N GLY A 107 20.61 8.47 -9.27
CA GLY A 107 19.19 8.16 -9.40
C GLY A 107 18.81 7.56 -10.75
N PHE A 108 17.51 7.44 -10.99
CA PHE A 108 17.02 6.84 -12.22
C PHE A 108 17.31 7.77 -13.40
N SER A 109 18.14 7.31 -14.34
CA SER A 109 18.63 8.08 -15.49
C SER A 109 17.56 8.69 -16.39
N LEU A 110 16.31 8.25 -16.27
CA LEU A 110 15.18 8.81 -17.00
C LEU A 110 14.76 10.18 -16.45
N TYR A 111 14.91 10.43 -15.15
CA TYR A 111 14.38 11.63 -14.51
C TYR A 111 14.93 12.94 -15.09
N PRO A 112 16.26 13.13 -15.24
CA PRO A 112 16.79 14.37 -15.81
C PRO A 112 16.26 14.66 -17.21
N MET A 113 16.06 13.60 -18.01
CA MET A 113 15.53 13.74 -19.37
C MET A 113 14.06 14.15 -19.36
N LEU A 114 13.23 13.57 -18.49
CA LEU A 114 11.82 13.95 -18.37
C LEU A 114 11.64 15.39 -17.88
N VAL A 115 12.38 15.78 -16.85
CA VAL A 115 12.33 17.13 -16.27
C VAL A 115 12.72 18.17 -17.32
N ARG A 116 13.86 17.98 -17.99
CA ARG A 116 14.33 18.92 -19.04
C ARG A 116 13.40 18.96 -20.25
N ARG A 117 12.80 17.84 -20.65
CA ARG A 117 11.83 17.78 -21.75
C ARG A 117 10.64 18.73 -21.53
N HIS A 118 10.22 18.92 -20.29
CA HIS A 118 9.14 19.83 -19.92
C HIS A 118 9.63 21.23 -19.50
N GLY A 119 10.90 21.56 -19.73
CA GLY A 119 11.49 22.87 -19.42
C GLY A 119 11.84 23.07 -17.94
N GLY A 120 11.73 22.02 -17.13
CA GLY A 120 12.14 22.03 -15.74
C GLY A 120 13.66 21.96 -15.58
N ARG A 121 14.13 22.35 -14.40
CA ARG A 121 15.52 22.25 -13.94
C ARG A 121 15.65 21.13 -12.92
N VAL A 122 16.75 20.39 -12.99
CA VAL A 122 17.03 19.27 -12.09
C VAL A 122 17.78 19.80 -10.87
N ARG A 123 17.24 19.54 -9.67
CA ARG A 123 17.94 19.70 -8.40
C ARG A 123 18.38 18.31 -7.90
N PRO A 124 19.65 17.90 -8.13
CA PRO A 124 20.13 16.62 -7.64
C PRO A 124 20.25 16.65 -6.12
N VAL A 125 19.75 15.61 -5.46
CA VAL A 125 19.83 15.41 -4.01
C VAL A 125 20.82 14.27 -3.76
N PRO A 126 22.00 14.51 -3.16
CA PRO A 126 23.00 13.46 -2.94
C PRO A 126 22.47 12.33 -2.06
N GLN A 127 22.50 11.09 -2.55
CA GLN A 127 21.96 9.92 -1.85
C GLN A 127 22.99 8.82 -1.54
N GLY A 128 24.04 8.68 -2.38
CA GLY A 128 24.94 7.53 -2.31
C GLY A 128 24.15 6.21 -2.28
N THR A 129 24.65 5.20 -1.53
CA THR A 129 23.98 3.90 -1.39
C THR A 129 23.14 3.77 -0.11
N GLY A 130 22.90 4.86 0.62
CA GLY A 130 22.24 4.84 1.94
C GLY A 130 20.89 5.54 1.99
N PHE A 131 20.55 6.36 0.98
CA PHE A 131 19.31 7.15 0.91
C PHE A 131 19.05 8.04 2.15
N PRO A 132 19.97 8.96 2.52
CA PRO A 132 19.79 9.87 3.64
C PRO A 132 18.63 10.85 3.40
N LEU A 133 17.86 11.11 4.46
CA LEU A 133 16.71 12.01 4.41
C LEU A 133 17.05 13.49 4.54
N ASP A 134 18.04 13.86 5.36
CA ASP A 134 18.38 15.26 5.65
C ASP A 134 18.52 16.16 4.41
N PRO A 135 19.18 15.73 3.32
CA PRO A 135 19.31 16.56 2.12
C PRO A 135 17.97 16.91 1.46
N TRP A 136 16.94 16.07 1.61
CA TRP A 136 15.63 16.29 0.98
C TRP A 136 14.85 17.45 1.59
N PHE A 137 15.08 17.80 2.85
CA PHE A 137 14.43 18.95 3.50
C PHE A 137 14.86 20.28 2.86
N THR A 138 16.00 20.32 2.18
CA THR A 138 16.45 21.50 1.41
C THR A 138 15.77 21.64 0.05
N ALA A 139 14.88 20.72 -0.31
CA ALA A 139 14.20 20.66 -1.60
C ALA A 139 12.68 20.81 -1.49
N LEU A 140 12.17 21.23 -0.32
CA LEU A 140 10.73 21.44 -0.09
C LEU A 140 10.16 22.61 -0.90
N ASP A 141 11.01 23.54 -1.34
CA ASP A 141 10.68 24.66 -2.23
C ASP A 141 10.67 24.29 -3.72
N CYS A 142 11.06 23.07 -4.09
CA CYS A 142 10.94 22.59 -5.46
C CYS A 142 9.46 22.49 -5.87
N ARG A 143 9.19 22.52 -7.17
CA ARG A 143 7.84 22.28 -7.69
C ARG A 143 7.41 20.83 -7.49
N GLN A 144 8.36 19.90 -7.64
CA GLN A 144 8.14 18.48 -7.45
C GLN A 144 9.35 17.82 -6.76
N ILE A 145 9.09 16.74 -6.03
CA ILE A 145 10.11 15.88 -5.40
C ILE A 145 9.89 14.46 -5.90
N TRP A 146 10.86 13.87 -6.60
CA TRP A 146 10.76 12.51 -7.12
C TRP A 146 11.72 11.58 -6.38
N LEU A 147 11.15 10.60 -5.69
CA LEU A 147 11.88 9.59 -4.93
C LEU A 147 11.71 8.24 -5.61
N THR A 148 12.82 7.52 -5.83
CA THR A 148 12.76 6.11 -6.24
C THR A 148 13.06 5.25 -5.02
N LEU A 149 12.10 4.43 -4.58
CA LEU A 149 12.22 3.59 -3.39
C LEU A 149 11.67 2.19 -3.69
N PRO A 150 12.50 1.14 -3.75
CA PRO A 150 13.98 1.13 -3.73
C PRO A 150 14.67 1.93 -4.85
N ASN A 151 15.77 2.62 -4.54
CA ASN A 151 16.49 3.48 -5.47
C ASN A 151 17.21 2.67 -6.57
N ASN A 152 17.17 3.18 -7.80
CA ASN A 152 17.92 2.67 -8.95
C ASN A 152 18.96 3.71 -9.36
N PRO A 153 20.27 3.41 -9.27
CA PRO A 153 20.87 2.08 -9.39
C PRO A 153 21.39 1.43 -8.09
N THR A 154 21.17 2.03 -6.93
CA THR A 154 21.89 1.67 -5.70
C THR A 154 21.25 0.55 -4.89
N GLY A 155 19.94 0.36 -5.04
CA GLY A 155 19.13 -0.58 -4.25
C GLY A 155 18.66 -0.01 -2.92
N ALA A 156 19.13 1.17 -2.53
CA ALA A 156 18.85 1.78 -1.24
C ALA A 156 17.35 1.98 -1.01
N TRP A 157 16.88 1.73 0.21
CA TRP A 157 15.49 1.86 0.59
C TRP A 157 15.42 2.27 2.05
N ILE A 158 14.41 3.07 2.38
CA ILE A 158 14.08 3.48 3.75
C ILE A 158 12.66 3.03 4.05
N PRO A 159 12.34 2.72 5.31
CA PRO A 159 11.01 2.27 5.66
C PRO A 159 9.99 3.42 5.72
N PRO A 160 8.68 3.13 5.61
CA PRO A 160 7.64 4.15 5.57
C PRO A 160 7.69 5.14 6.74
N GLU A 161 7.93 4.66 7.95
CA GLU A 161 8.05 5.48 9.16
C GLU A 161 9.25 6.44 9.13
N ALA A 162 10.33 6.08 8.44
CA ALA A 162 11.47 6.96 8.28
C ALA A 162 11.17 8.08 7.28
N LEU A 163 10.43 7.79 6.19
CA LEU A 163 10.08 8.78 5.16
C LEU A 163 9.02 9.78 5.64
N GLU A 164 8.19 9.38 6.59
CA GLU A 164 7.04 10.13 7.12
C GLU A 164 7.33 11.62 7.44
N PRO A 165 8.43 12.00 8.14
CA PRO A 165 8.69 13.40 8.47
C PRO A 165 8.90 14.28 7.23
N LEU A 166 9.46 13.74 6.15
CA LEU A 166 9.64 14.46 4.88
C LEU A 166 8.29 14.70 4.20
N LEU A 167 7.40 13.70 4.18
CA LEU A 167 6.06 13.82 3.58
C LEU A 167 5.20 14.82 4.34
N ALA A 168 5.25 14.78 5.67
CA ALA A 168 4.58 15.75 6.53
C ALA A 168 5.08 17.18 6.26
N ALA A 169 6.40 17.37 6.20
CA ALA A 169 7.00 18.68 5.93
C ALA A 169 6.66 19.21 4.53
N ALA A 170 6.69 18.35 3.51
CA ALA A 170 6.28 18.70 2.14
C ALA A 170 4.82 19.15 2.07
N THR A 171 3.92 18.41 2.73
CA THR A 171 2.48 18.72 2.71
C THR A 171 2.16 20.00 3.47
N ALA A 172 2.91 20.32 4.53
CA ALA A 172 2.71 21.50 5.35
C ALA A 172 3.24 22.81 4.71
N CYS A 173 3.94 22.73 3.58
CA CYS A 173 4.42 23.92 2.87
C CYS A 173 3.24 24.76 2.33
N PRO A 174 3.31 26.10 2.34
CA PRO A 174 2.24 26.95 1.78
C PRO A 174 1.94 26.66 0.32
N GLU A 175 2.99 26.34 -0.45
CA GLU A 175 2.91 25.81 -1.81
C GLU A 175 3.53 24.40 -1.78
N PRO A 176 2.74 23.35 -1.51
CA PRO A 176 3.27 22.01 -1.32
C PRO A 176 3.83 21.46 -2.65
N PRO A 177 5.06 20.90 -2.66
CA PRO A 177 5.57 20.19 -3.83
C PRO A 177 4.71 18.97 -4.11
N LEU A 178 4.55 18.63 -5.39
CA LEU A 178 4.05 17.31 -5.76
C LEU A 178 5.14 16.28 -5.48
N VAL A 179 4.87 15.36 -4.55
CA VAL A 179 5.76 14.25 -4.22
C VAL A 179 5.40 13.05 -5.10
N VAL A 180 6.41 12.48 -5.74
CA VAL A 180 6.30 11.27 -6.56
C VAL A 180 7.13 10.16 -5.91
N LEU A 181 6.47 9.08 -5.50
CA LEU A 181 7.12 7.86 -5.05
C LEU A 181 7.10 6.83 -6.18
N ASP A 182 8.26 6.60 -6.81
CA ASP A 182 8.46 5.56 -7.81
C ASP A 182 8.84 4.24 -7.11
N GLU A 183 7.84 3.38 -6.98
CA GLU A 183 7.88 2.07 -6.33
C GLU A 183 8.04 0.93 -7.36
N ALA A 184 8.79 1.15 -8.45
CA ALA A 184 9.00 0.14 -9.50
C ALA A 184 9.61 -1.19 -9.01
N TYR A 185 10.21 -1.22 -7.82
CA TYR A 185 10.83 -2.41 -7.21
C TYR A 185 10.19 -2.78 -5.86
N ALA A 186 9.05 -2.20 -5.49
CA ALA A 186 8.43 -2.38 -4.18
C ALA A 186 8.08 -3.84 -3.88
N GLU A 187 7.88 -4.68 -4.90
CA GLU A 187 7.59 -6.09 -4.68
C GLU A 187 8.74 -6.89 -4.05
N PHE A 188 9.97 -6.38 -4.16
CA PHE A 188 11.18 -6.99 -3.59
C PHE A 188 11.58 -6.36 -2.24
N ALA A 189 10.88 -5.30 -1.83
CA ALA A 189 11.17 -4.55 -0.61
C ALA A 189 10.56 -5.22 0.64
N PRO A 190 11.05 -4.87 1.85
CA PRO A 190 10.43 -5.32 3.10
C PRO A 190 9.00 -4.82 3.26
N ALA A 191 8.76 -3.55 2.92
CA ALA A 191 7.45 -2.90 3.00
C ALA A 191 7.25 -1.92 1.84
N THR A 192 6.02 -1.42 1.70
CA THR A 192 5.67 -0.39 0.71
C THR A 192 5.17 0.88 1.38
N HIS A 193 5.27 2.01 0.70
CA HIS A 193 4.81 3.32 1.18
C HIS A 193 3.32 3.55 0.88
N ARG A 194 2.57 2.50 0.56
CA ARG A 194 1.18 2.57 0.09
C ARG A 194 0.27 3.35 1.05
N LEU A 195 0.45 3.20 2.36
CA LEU A 195 -0.37 3.87 3.38
C LEU A 195 -0.22 5.40 3.39
N ALA A 196 0.89 5.93 2.85
CA ALA A 196 1.11 7.37 2.79
C ALA A 196 0.18 8.06 1.78
N VAL A 197 -0.26 7.35 0.74
CA VAL A 197 -1.04 7.94 -0.38
C VAL A 197 -2.38 8.51 0.10
N ASP A 198 -3.09 7.79 0.97
CA ASP A 198 -4.37 8.26 1.50
C ASP A 198 -4.21 9.36 2.57
N ARG A 199 -2.98 9.58 3.05
CA ARG A 199 -2.67 10.58 4.09
C ARG A 199 -2.17 11.91 3.52
N TYR A 200 -1.62 11.90 2.31
CA TYR A 200 -0.95 13.05 1.71
C TYR A 200 -1.53 13.37 0.32
N PRO A 201 -2.36 14.42 0.18
CA PRO A 201 -3.06 14.70 -1.08
C PRO A 201 -2.13 15.17 -2.22
N ASN A 202 -0.95 15.67 -1.89
CA ASN A 202 0.11 16.06 -2.83
C ASN A 202 1.09 14.91 -3.15
N LEU A 203 0.74 13.66 -2.83
CA LEU A 203 1.55 12.48 -3.10
C LEU A 203 0.93 11.60 -4.20
N VAL A 204 1.75 11.17 -5.15
CA VAL A 204 1.41 10.08 -6.09
C VAL A 204 2.44 8.95 -5.96
N LEU A 205 1.94 7.72 -5.99
CA LEU A 205 2.75 6.51 -5.97
C LEU A 205 2.65 5.81 -7.31
N LEU A 206 3.79 5.54 -7.94
CA LEU A 206 3.92 4.89 -9.24
C LEU A 206 4.38 3.44 -9.06
N ARG A 207 3.76 2.50 -9.79
CA ARG A 207 4.25 1.11 -9.91
C ARG A 207 4.25 0.63 -11.35
N THR A 208 4.99 -0.45 -11.59
CA THR A 208 5.09 -1.07 -12.92
C THR A 208 4.91 -2.59 -12.84
N PHE A 209 4.31 -3.14 -13.88
CA PHE A 209 4.24 -4.60 -14.07
C PHE A 209 5.53 -5.18 -14.67
N SER A 210 6.48 -4.32 -15.08
CA SER A 210 7.67 -4.73 -15.83
C SER A 210 8.62 -5.64 -15.05
N LYS A 211 8.60 -5.57 -13.72
CA LYS A 211 9.58 -6.20 -12.84
C LYS A 211 9.01 -7.48 -12.24
N ALA A 212 8.29 -7.37 -11.12
CA ALA A 212 7.81 -8.52 -10.37
C ALA A 212 6.89 -9.46 -11.17
N LEU A 213 6.04 -8.92 -12.06
CA LEU A 213 5.11 -9.70 -12.89
C LEU A 213 5.68 -10.06 -14.27
N ALA A 214 7.00 -9.99 -14.47
CA ALA A 214 7.66 -10.38 -15.71
C ALA A 214 7.06 -9.76 -16.99
N SER A 215 6.46 -8.56 -16.88
CA SER A 215 5.64 -7.97 -17.95
C SER A 215 6.32 -6.79 -18.63
N ALA A 216 7.64 -6.80 -18.73
CA ALA A 216 8.41 -5.69 -19.31
C ALA A 216 8.02 -5.39 -20.77
N ALA A 217 7.66 -6.43 -21.53
CA ALA A 217 7.22 -6.33 -22.92
C ALA A 217 5.83 -5.70 -23.08
N TRP A 218 4.95 -5.84 -22.08
CA TRP A 218 3.56 -5.40 -22.17
C TRP A 218 3.36 -3.90 -21.95
N ARG A 219 4.39 -3.22 -21.45
CA ARG A 219 4.41 -1.76 -21.25
C ARG A 219 3.18 -1.30 -20.46
N LEU A 220 3.16 -1.66 -19.18
CA LEU A 220 2.08 -1.27 -18.27
C LEU A 220 2.65 -0.77 -16.95
N GLY A 221 1.97 0.23 -16.40
CA GLY A 221 2.16 0.72 -15.05
C GLY A 221 0.92 1.45 -14.59
N TYR A 222 0.89 1.81 -13.33
CA TYR A 222 -0.22 2.58 -12.77
C TYR A 222 0.32 3.60 -11.78
N LEU A 223 -0.49 4.62 -11.52
CA LEU A 223 -0.29 5.52 -10.40
C LEU A 223 -1.51 5.47 -9.47
N VAL A 224 -1.26 5.63 -8.17
CA VAL A 224 -2.28 5.81 -7.14
C VAL A 224 -2.04 7.15 -6.47
N GLY A 225 -3.11 7.90 -6.21
CA GLY A 225 -3.04 9.23 -5.63
C GLY A 225 -4.41 9.72 -5.19
N ASP A 226 -4.44 10.96 -4.71
CA ASP A 226 -5.69 11.66 -4.44
C ASP A 226 -6.60 11.68 -5.69
N PRO A 227 -7.90 11.33 -5.58
CA PRO A 227 -8.81 11.28 -6.72
C PRO A 227 -8.91 12.57 -7.52
N ALA A 228 -8.81 13.75 -6.89
CA ALA A 228 -8.88 15.02 -7.60
C ALA A 228 -7.61 15.22 -8.45
N LEU A 229 -6.44 14.90 -7.90
CA LEU A 229 -5.17 14.93 -8.64
C LEU A 229 -5.17 13.92 -9.78
N VAL A 230 -5.54 12.67 -9.51
CA VAL A 230 -5.57 11.58 -10.51
C VAL A 230 -6.55 11.91 -11.64
N SER A 231 -7.72 12.48 -11.32
CA SER A 231 -8.68 12.93 -12.33
C SER A 231 -8.08 13.97 -13.27
N LYS A 232 -7.29 14.93 -12.76
CA LYS A 232 -6.59 15.91 -13.61
C LYS A 232 -5.54 15.26 -14.49
N LEU A 233 -4.74 14.35 -13.92
CA LEU A 233 -3.75 13.59 -14.68
C LEU A 233 -4.41 12.78 -15.81
N ALA A 234 -5.55 12.14 -15.55
CA ALA A 234 -6.28 11.37 -16.57
C ALA A 234 -6.69 12.21 -17.79
N THR A 235 -6.98 13.51 -17.63
CA THR A 235 -7.32 14.40 -18.77
C THR A 235 -6.16 14.65 -19.73
N LEU A 236 -4.92 14.43 -19.28
CA LEU A 236 -3.70 14.61 -20.08
C LEU A 236 -3.28 13.31 -20.78
N GLN A 237 -3.86 12.18 -20.40
CA GLN A 237 -3.55 10.90 -21.01
C GLN A 237 -4.15 10.86 -22.41
N LEU A 238 -3.35 10.46 -23.40
CA LEU A 238 -3.86 10.26 -24.75
C LEU A 238 -4.92 9.14 -24.75
N PRO A 239 -6.05 9.34 -25.46
CA PRO A 239 -7.03 8.29 -25.68
C PRO A 239 -6.38 7.06 -26.31
N TYR A 240 -6.81 5.87 -25.90
CA TYR A 240 -6.33 4.59 -26.46
C TYR A 240 -4.81 4.40 -26.38
N SER A 241 -4.15 5.00 -25.38
CA SER A 241 -2.69 4.96 -25.22
C SER A 241 -2.13 3.59 -24.81
N ILE A 242 -2.99 2.66 -24.38
CA ILE A 242 -2.61 1.29 -24.03
C ILE A 242 -3.11 0.34 -25.12
N PRO A 243 -2.22 -0.42 -25.78
CA PRO A 243 -2.62 -1.41 -26.78
C PRO A 243 -3.55 -2.49 -26.20
N ALA A 244 -4.56 -2.92 -26.96
CA ALA A 244 -5.49 -3.97 -26.53
C ALA A 244 -4.80 -5.29 -26.12
N PRO A 245 -3.76 -5.79 -26.82
CA PRO A 245 -3.00 -6.95 -26.35
C PRO A 245 -2.36 -6.77 -24.97
N SER A 246 -1.91 -5.56 -24.63
CA SER A 246 -1.37 -5.26 -23.31
C SER A 246 -2.47 -5.31 -22.24
N LEU A 247 -3.67 -4.83 -22.53
CA LEU A 247 -4.82 -4.95 -21.63
C LEU A 247 -5.19 -6.41 -21.38
N GLU A 248 -5.20 -7.25 -22.42
CA GLU A 248 -5.41 -8.70 -22.26
C GLU A 248 -4.32 -9.36 -21.41
N ALA A 249 -3.06 -8.95 -21.61
CA ALA A 249 -1.95 -9.41 -20.79
C ALA A 249 -2.11 -9.00 -19.32
N LEU A 250 -2.49 -7.75 -19.02
CA LEU A 250 -2.75 -7.31 -17.66
C LEU A 250 -3.78 -8.22 -16.97
N ASP A 251 -4.88 -8.47 -17.67
CA ASP A 251 -6.00 -9.22 -17.13
C ASP A 251 -5.62 -10.67 -16.83
N VAL A 252 -4.85 -11.33 -17.72
CA VAL A 252 -4.27 -12.65 -17.44
C VAL A 252 -3.27 -12.59 -16.28
N ALA A 253 -2.39 -11.58 -16.23
CA ALA A 253 -1.42 -11.46 -15.14
C ALA A 253 -2.10 -11.31 -13.77
N LEU A 254 -3.27 -10.65 -13.73
CA LEU A 254 -4.09 -10.54 -12.52
C LEU A 254 -4.74 -11.88 -12.12
N ASP A 255 -5.20 -12.68 -13.09
CA ASP A 255 -5.73 -14.03 -12.84
C ASP A 255 -4.65 -14.98 -12.30
N PHE A 256 -3.42 -14.84 -12.79
CA PHE A 256 -2.28 -15.69 -12.45
C PHE A 256 -1.34 -15.06 -11.40
N ALA A 257 -1.76 -14.02 -10.70
CA ALA A 257 -0.91 -13.28 -9.75
C ALA A 257 -0.19 -14.20 -8.74
N ALA A 258 -0.91 -15.19 -8.18
CA ALA A 258 -0.37 -16.19 -7.26
C ALA A 258 0.81 -16.98 -7.83
N ALA A 259 0.81 -17.27 -9.14
CA ALA A 259 1.84 -18.06 -9.78
C ALA A 259 3.18 -17.31 -9.91
N PHE A 260 3.16 -15.97 -9.90
CA PHE A 260 4.38 -15.16 -9.89
C PHE A 260 4.99 -15.01 -8.50
N GLU A 261 4.18 -15.17 -7.43
CA GLU A 261 4.59 -14.85 -6.07
C GLU A 261 5.79 -15.66 -5.60
N GLY A 262 5.87 -16.95 -5.94
CA GLY A 262 7.00 -17.80 -5.54
C GLY A 262 8.34 -17.24 -6.02
N ALA A 263 8.42 -16.80 -7.28
CA ALA A 263 9.63 -16.22 -7.85
C ALA A 263 9.98 -14.86 -7.22
N VAL A 264 8.97 -14.02 -6.99
CA VAL A 264 9.14 -12.72 -6.32
C VAL A 264 9.62 -12.89 -4.88
N ARG A 265 9.03 -13.85 -4.14
CA ARG A 265 9.33 -14.15 -2.74
C ARG A 265 10.72 -14.74 -2.51
N ALA A 266 11.24 -15.51 -3.46
CA ALA A 266 12.57 -16.11 -3.36
C ALA A 266 13.70 -15.10 -3.68
N LEU A 267 13.39 -14.00 -4.37
CA LEU A 267 14.41 -13.10 -4.89
C LEU A 267 15.20 -12.37 -3.78
N PRO A 268 14.58 -11.76 -2.74
CA PRO A 268 15.33 -11.05 -1.70
C PRO A 268 16.36 -11.94 -1.01
N GLU A 269 15.96 -13.16 -0.64
CA GLU A 269 16.85 -14.12 0.01
C GLU A 269 18.03 -14.50 -0.91
N ARG A 270 17.76 -14.77 -2.20
CA ARG A 270 18.82 -15.04 -3.19
C ARG A 270 19.77 -13.86 -3.35
N ARG A 271 19.24 -12.65 -3.42
CA ARG A 271 20.02 -11.41 -3.51
C ARG A 271 20.93 -11.27 -2.29
N ASP A 272 20.41 -11.49 -1.09
CA ASP A 272 21.15 -11.32 0.16
C ASP A 272 22.23 -12.42 0.33
N ARG A 273 21.92 -13.67 -0.04
CA ARG A 273 22.91 -14.76 -0.14
C ARG A 273 24.04 -14.43 -1.11
N LEU A 274 23.69 -13.93 -2.30
CA LEU A 274 24.69 -13.54 -3.29
C LEU A 274 25.55 -12.38 -2.78
N ALA A 275 24.95 -11.36 -2.15
CA ALA A 275 25.69 -10.24 -1.57
C ALA A 275 26.71 -10.71 -0.52
N ALA A 276 26.31 -11.61 0.38
CA ALA A 276 27.18 -12.16 1.42
C ALA A 276 28.30 -13.05 0.87
N ALA A 277 28.07 -13.70 -0.27
CA ALA A 277 29.03 -14.64 -0.88
C ALA A 277 30.20 -13.95 -1.60
N LEU A 278 30.19 -12.63 -1.78
CA LEU A 278 31.14 -11.91 -2.64
C LEU A 278 32.15 -11.07 -1.83
N PRO A 279 33.06 -11.65 -1.04
CA PRO A 279 33.97 -10.88 -0.17
C PRO A 279 34.95 -9.95 -0.93
N GLY A 280 35.20 -10.22 -2.22
CA GLY A 280 36.01 -9.37 -3.09
C GLY A 280 35.28 -8.12 -3.62
N HIS A 281 33.97 -8.02 -3.41
CA HIS A 281 33.15 -6.88 -3.83
C HIS A 281 32.30 -6.38 -2.66
N ARG A 282 32.31 -5.08 -2.43
CA ARG A 282 31.32 -4.44 -1.56
C ARG A 282 29.97 -4.42 -2.26
N ALA A 283 29.05 -5.25 -1.79
CA ALA A 283 27.64 -5.18 -2.15
C ALA A 283 26.93 -4.15 -1.26
N ALA A 284 26.34 -3.11 -1.85
CA ALA A 284 25.50 -2.20 -1.09
C ALA A 284 24.20 -2.91 -0.64
N PRO A 285 23.64 -2.55 0.53
CA PRO A 285 22.30 -2.98 0.92
C PRO A 285 21.30 -2.65 -0.19
N SER A 286 20.45 -3.62 -0.51
CA SER A 286 19.47 -3.47 -1.58
C SER A 286 18.13 -4.02 -1.14
N ALA A 287 17.06 -3.31 -1.48
CA ALA A 287 15.69 -3.79 -1.39
C ALA A 287 15.08 -4.03 -2.79
N ALA A 288 15.89 -3.94 -3.85
CA ALA A 288 15.46 -4.15 -5.24
C ALA A 288 15.78 -5.57 -5.74
N ASN A 289 15.59 -5.82 -7.05
CA ASN A 289 15.98 -7.07 -7.71
C ASN A 289 17.41 -7.11 -8.28
N PHE A 290 18.29 -6.28 -7.72
CA PHE A 290 19.68 -6.15 -8.19
C PHE A 290 20.60 -5.77 -7.03
N LEU A 291 21.90 -5.90 -7.26
CA LEU A 291 22.96 -5.46 -6.37
C LEU A 291 23.77 -4.33 -7.02
N HIS A 292 24.16 -3.36 -6.22
CA HIS A 292 25.23 -2.42 -6.56
C HIS A 292 26.55 -2.97 -6.00
N LEU A 293 27.49 -3.32 -6.88
CA LEU A 293 28.78 -3.92 -6.53
C LEU A 293 29.92 -2.97 -6.86
N SER A 294 30.86 -2.82 -5.93
CA SER A 294 32.13 -2.08 -6.09
C SER A 294 33.31 -2.86 -5.48
N PRO A 295 34.49 -2.97 -6.11
CA PRO A 295 34.85 -2.43 -7.43
C PRO A 295 34.02 -3.04 -8.57
N ASP A 296 34.05 -2.43 -9.76
CA ASP A 296 33.24 -2.85 -10.93
C ASP A 296 33.54 -4.31 -11.35
N PRO A 297 32.57 -5.26 -11.19
CA PRO A 297 32.75 -6.67 -11.56
C PRO A 297 32.58 -6.94 -13.06
N SER A 298 32.25 -5.93 -13.88
CA SER A 298 31.75 -6.13 -15.24
C SER A 298 32.69 -6.91 -16.13
N ALA A 299 34.00 -6.66 -16.07
CA ALA A 299 34.96 -7.37 -16.91
C ALA A 299 35.02 -8.88 -16.58
N ALA A 300 35.02 -9.24 -15.29
CA ALA A 300 35.03 -10.62 -14.84
C ALA A 300 33.73 -11.35 -15.23
N LEU A 301 32.58 -10.68 -15.05
CA LEU A 301 31.28 -11.24 -15.41
C LEU A 301 31.08 -11.36 -16.93
N GLU A 302 31.56 -10.38 -17.71
CA GLU A 302 31.54 -10.43 -19.18
C GLU A 302 32.38 -11.60 -19.72
N ALA A 303 33.53 -11.91 -19.09
CA ALA A 303 34.38 -13.04 -19.46
C ALA A 303 33.70 -14.42 -19.31
N VAL A 304 32.69 -14.52 -18.44
CA VAL A 304 31.86 -15.73 -18.26
C VAL A 304 30.49 -15.62 -18.93
N GLY A 305 30.30 -14.64 -19.82
CA GLY A 305 29.08 -14.48 -20.62
C GLY A 305 27.90 -13.87 -19.85
N LEU A 306 28.15 -13.05 -18.84
CA LEU A 306 27.11 -12.34 -18.08
C LEU A 306 27.22 -10.83 -18.32
N LYS A 307 26.19 -10.24 -18.94
CA LYS A 307 26.14 -8.80 -19.18
C LYS A 307 25.52 -8.08 -17.99
N VAL A 308 26.28 -7.18 -17.37
CA VAL A 308 25.82 -6.32 -16.27
C VAL A 308 25.87 -4.84 -16.66
N ARG A 309 25.30 -3.97 -15.81
CA ARG A 309 25.20 -2.53 -16.08
C ARG A 309 26.31 -1.78 -15.35
N ARG A 310 27.37 -1.40 -16.06
CA ARG A 310 28.36 -0.43 -15.59
C ARG A 310 27.69 0.89 -15.22
N LEU A 311 28.12 1.52 -14.14
CA LEU A 311 27.63 2.83 -13.69
C LEU A 311 28.63 3.92 -14.10
N PRO A 312 28.29 4.77 -15.09
CA PRO A 312 29.21 5.78 -15.61
C PRO A 312 29.75 6.70 -14.51
N GLY A 313 31.04 6.99 -14.54
CA GLY A 313 31.69 7.88 -13.57
C GLY A 313 31.98 7.26 -12.20
N SER A 314 31.82 5.94 -12.06
CA SER A 314 32.10 5.22 -10.80
C SER A 314 32.82 3.89 -11.05
N ASP A 315 33.52 3.38 -10.04
CA ASP A 315 34.05 2.01 -10.00
C ASP A 315 33.01 1.02 -9.45
N ALA A 316 31.85 0.99 -10.11
CA ALA A 316 30.73 0.15 -9.69
C ALA A 316 29.88 -0.33 -10.88
N ALA A 317 29.18 -1.44 -10.66
CA ALA A 317 28.14 -1.91 -11.56
C ALA A 317 26.88 -2.33 -10.81
N ARG A 318 25.76 -2.23 -11.51
CA ARG A 318 24.49 -2.82 -11.12
C ARG A 318 24.34 -4.19 -11.76
N VAL A 319 24.15 -5.21 -10.93
CA VAL A 319 23.99 -6.62 -11.33
C VAL A 319 22.58 -7.08 -10.98
N THR A 320 21.75 -7.35 -11.98
CA THR A 320 20.42 -7.95 -11.77
C THR A 320 20.57 -9.34 -11.15
N VAL A 321 19.77 -9.65 -10.14
CA VAL A 321 19.73 -10.97 -9.51
C VAL A 321 18.70 -11.82 -10.27
N GLY A 322 19.22 -12.79 -11.02
CA GLY A 322 18.43 -13.73 -11.82
C GLY A 322 17.94 -14.94 -11.02
N THR A 323 17.78 -16.08 -11.70
CA THR A 323 17.49 -17.41 -11.14
C THR A 323 18.60 -17.91 -10.19
N GLU A 324 18.37 -19.00 -9.44
CA GLU A 324 19.45 -19.63 -8.63
C GLU A 324 20.67 -19.96 -9.49
N ALA A 325 20.46 -20.52 -10.69
CA ALA A 325 21.53 -20.86 -11.62
C ALA A 325 22.30 -19.62 -12.10
N GLU A 326 21.61 -18.50 -12.31
CA GLU A 326 22.25 -17.25 -12.70
C GLU A 326 23.03 -16.62 -11.55
N ALA A 327 22.47 -16.60 -10.34
CA ALA A 327 23.17 -16.12 -9.15
C ALA A 327 24.40 -16.98 -8.84
N ALA A 328 24.32 -18.30 -9.02
CA ALA A 328 25.47 -19.21 -8.89
C ALA A 328 26.55 -18.93 -9.95
N CYS A 329 26.16 -18.61 -11.19
CA CYS A 329 27.11 -18.19 -12.22
C CYS A 329 27.75 -16.83 -11.92
N VAL A 330 27.01 -15.88 -11.33
CA VAL A 330 27.60 -14.61 -10.85
C VAL A 330 28.63 -14.89 -9.76
N ALA A 331 28.28 -15.69 -8.74
CA ALA A 331 29.20 -16.06 -7.67
C ALA A 331 30.46 -16.74 -8.22
N SER A 332 30.29 -17.76 -9.06
CA SER A 332 31.41 -18.50 -9.67
C SER A 332 32.29 -17.63 -10.56
N GLY A 333 31.69 -16.73 -11.36
CA GLY A 333 32.42 -15.76 -12.18
C GLY A 333 33.26 -14.77 -11.37
N LEU A 334 32.92 -14.59 -10.09
CA LEU A 334 33.64 -13.78 -9.12
C LEU A 334 34.41 -14.63 -8.09
N ALA A 335 34.75 -15.88 -8.45
CA ALA A 335 35.52 -16.81 -7.64
C ALA A 335 34.91 -17.13 -6.25
N ALA A 336 33.58 -17.11 -6.16
CA ALA A 336 32.80 -17.42 -4.98
C ALA A 336 31.82 -18.58 -5.23
N GLN A 337 31.19 -19.07 -4.16
CA GLN A 337 30.12 -20.06 -4.23
C GLN A 337 28.84 -19.47 -3.64
N LEU A 338 27.71 -19.63 -4.33
CA LEU A 338 26.41 -19.24 -3.81
C LEU A 338 26.00 -20.25 -2.71
N PRO A 339 25.76 -19.80 -1.47
CA PRO A 339 25.25 -20.67 -0.41
C PRO A 339 23.88 -21.26 -0.78
N ALA A 340 23.55 -22.44 -0.27
CA ALA A 340 22.22 -23.03 -0.45
C ALA A 340 21.13 -22.11 0.15
N PRO A 341 19.91 -22.10 -0.42
CA PRO A 341 18.80 -21.35 0.15
C PRO A 341 18.45 -21.85 1.54
N ALA A 342 18.07 -20.91 2.41
CA ALA A 342 17.50 -21.21 3.71
C ALA A 342 15.97 -21.21 3.60
N PRO A 343 15.24 -22.04 4.38
CA PRO A 343 13.79 -21.92 4.42
C PRO A 343 13.41 -20.52 4.93
N ARG A 344 12.62 -19.78 4.15
CA ARG A 344 12.04 -18.50 4.60
C ARG A 344 10.68 -18.74 5.23
N SER A 345 10.45 -18.15 6.39
CA SER A 345 9.12 -18.08 6.99
C SER A 345 8.19 -17.19 6.13
N ARG A 346 6.90 -17.53 6.11
CA ARG A 346 5.89 -16.67 5.49
C ARG A 346 5.84 -15.33 6.23
N ARG A 347 5.65 -14.23 5.48
CA ARG A 347 5.29 -12.94 6.08
C ARG A 347 3.86 -13.00 6.58
N ARG A 348 3.69 -13.03 7.89
CA ARG A 348 2.40 -13.13 8.56
C ARG A 348 2.06 -11.80 9.21
N LEU A 349 0.88 -11.28 8.90
CA LEU A 349 0.38 -10.01 9.42
C LEU A 349 -0.81 -10.27 10.35
N LEU A 350 -0.69 -9.78 11.58
CA LEU A 350 -1.78 -9.72 12.55
C LEU A 350 -2.37 -8.30 12.46
N ALA A 351 -3.49 -8.19 11.75
CA ALA A 351 -4.30 -7.00 11.73
C ALA A 351 -5.25 -7.02 12.94
N LEU A 352 -5.35 -5.90 13.65
CA LEU A 352 -6.11 -5.77 14.88
C LEU A 352 -7.12 -4.63 14.74
N ASP A 353 -8.37 -4.84 15.13
CA ASP A 353 -9.22 -3.71 15.48
C ASP A 353 -8.76 -3.07 16.81
N ILE A 354 -9.25 -1.87 17.10
CA ILE A 354 -9.01 -1.21 18.39
C ILE A 354 -10.13 -1.57 19.37
N ASP A 355 -11.36 -1.18 19.05
CA ASP A 355 -12.49 -1.31 19.95
C ASP A 355 -12.84 -2.78 20.19
N GLY A 356 -12.99 -3.20 21.44
CA GLY A 356 -13.29 -4.59 21.80
C GLY A 356 -12.12 -5.59 21.61
N VAL A 357 -11.01 -5.15 21.01
CA VAL A 357 -9.84 -5.99 20.69
C VAL A 357 -8.58 -5.54 21.42
N LEU A 358 -8.11 -4.32 21.16
CA LEU A 358 -6.95 -3.72 21.84
C LEU A 358 -7.36 -2.85 23.03
N ILE A 359 -8.55 -2.27 23.00
CA ILE A 359 -9.09 -1.40 24.04
C ILE A 359 -10.49 -1.87 24.43
N ASP A 360 -10.72 -1.99 25.73
CA ASP A 360 -12.08 -2.04 26.29
C ASP A 360 -12.65 -0.62 26.27
N ALA A 361 -13.46 -0.35 25.26
CA ALA A 361 -14.08 0.96 25.04
C ALA A 361 -15.52 1.03 25.56
N ASP A 362 -16.12 -0.07 26.05
CA ASP A 362 -17.56 -0.16 26.33
C ASP A 362 -18.05 0.93 27.30
N ARG A 363 -17.26 1.17 28.37
CA ARG A 363 -17.55 2.21 29.36
C ARG A 363 -17.50 3.61 28.75
N SER A 364 -16.46 3.89 27.95
CA SER A 364 -16.27 5.19 27.33
C SER A 364 -17.35 5.49 26.28
N PHE A 365 -17.72 4.47 25.50
CA PHE A 365 -18.76 4.50 24.49
C PHE A 365 -20.12 4.81 25.13
N MET A 366 -20.49 4.04 26.16
CA MET A 366 -21.76 4.21 26.85
C MET A 366 -21.91 5.60 27.46
N GLU A 367 -20.84 6.11 28.08
CA GLU A 367 -20.79 7.46 28.66
C GLU A 367 -20.83 8.55 27.57
N ALA A 368 -20.14 8.37 26.43
CA ALA A 368 -20.13 9.33 25.34
C ALA A 368 -21.54 9.51 24.73
N VAL A 369 -22.23 8.41 24.48
CA VAL A 369 -23.63 8.42 24.02
C VAL A 369 -24.53 9.10 25.05
N ALA A 370 -24.39 8.75 26.34
CA ALA A 370 -25.22 9.33 27.40
C ALA A 370 -25.05 10.86 27.47
N ARG A 371 -23.82 11.36 27.37
CA ARG A 371 -23.51 12.80 27.34
C ARG A 371 -24.04 13.48 26.09
N ALA A 372 -23.86 12.85 24.93
CA ALA A 372 -24.35 13.40 23.67
C ALA A 372 -25.88 13.49 23.65
N LEU A 373 -26.60 12.47 24.14
CA LEU A 373 -28.05 12.51 24.29
C LEU A 373 -28.51 13.54 25.33
N ALA A 374 -27.79 13.68 26.44
CA ALA A 374 -28.09 14.71 27.44
C ALA A 374 -27.94 16.13 26.88
N GLU A 375 -27.04 16.37 25.93
CA GLU A 375 -26.88 17.65 25.24
C GLU A 375 -27.91 17.84 24.11
N LEU A 376 -28.09 16.83 23.25
CA LEU A 376 -28.94 16.91 22.06
C LEU A 376 -30.43 16.83 22.39
N ARG A 377 -30.80 16.05 23.41
CA ARG A 377 -32.20 15.83 23.81
C ARG A 377 -32.31 15.52 25.32
N PRO A 378 -32.15 16.52 26.20
CA PRO A 378 -32.00 16.33 27.65
C PRO A 378 -33.15 15.57 28.34
N ALA A 379 -34.34 15.56 27.76
CA ALA A 379 -35.52 14.89 28.31
C ALA A 379 -35.60 13.40 27.97
N LEU A 380 -34.77 12.90 27.03
CA LEU A 380 -34.78 11.50 26.60
C LEU A 380 -34.23 10.59 27.70
N PRO A 381 -35.01 9.62 28.22
CA PRO A 381 -34.50 8.62 29.14
C PRO A 381 -33.43 7.74 28.47
N TRP A 382 -32.25 7.65 29.07
CA TRP A 382 -31.15 6.79 28.61
C TRP A 382 -30.67 5.86 29.72
N SER A 383 -30.43 4.59 29.39
CA SER A 383 -30.03 3.56 30.36
C SER A 383 -29.08 2.53 29.74
N ASP A 384 -28.30 1.83 30.58
CA ASP A 384 -27.49 0.67 30.18
C ASP A 384 -28.33 -0.40 29.45
N GLY A 385 -29.62 -0.52 29.81
CA GLY A 385 -30.57 -1.44 29.19
C GLY A 385 -30.83 -1.08 27.73
N ALA A 386 -31.13 0.20 27.46
CA ALA A 386 -31.33 0.73 26.11
C ALA A 386 -30.05 0.59 25.27
N PHE A 387 -28.90 0.95 25.84
CA PHE A 387 -27.59 0.77 25.17
C PHE A 387 -27.35 -0.69 24.74
N ARG A 388 -27.52 -1.65 25.67
CA ARG A 388 -27.33 -3.07 25.35
C ARG A 388 -28.34 -3.59 24.34
N ALA A 389 -29.57 -3.08 24.34
CA ALA A 389 -30.58 -3.42 23.33
C ALA A 389 -30.12 -2.99 21.92
N PHE A 390 -29.59 -1.78 21.77
CA PHE A 390 -29.02 -1.31 20.50
C PHE A 390 -27.86 -2.19 20.02
N LYS A 391 -26.92 -2.51 20.91
CA LYS A 391 -25.79 -3.40 20.59
C LYS A 391 -26.27 -4.79 20.16
N ARG A 392 -27.31 -5.34 20.82
CA ARG A 392 -27.90 -6.64 20.46
C ARG A 392 -28.58 -6.65 19.09
N LEU A 393 -29.19 -5.54 18.68
CA LEU A 393 -29.88 -5.40 17.39
C LEU A 393 -28.89 -5.42 16.21
N GLY A 394 -27.69 -4.86 16.39
CA GLY A 394 -26.67 -4.74 15.35
C GLY A 394 -26.87 -3.53 14.43
N GLY A 395 -25.81 -3.11 13.74
CA GLY A 395 -25.84 -1.93 12.86
C GLY A 395 -25.62 -0.59 13.58
N PHE A 396 -25.36 -0.60 14.89
CA PHE A 396 -25.07 0.55 15.75
C PHE A 396 -23.70 0.41 16.41
N ASN A 397 -22.70 0.00 15.62
CA ASN A 397 -21.36 -0.32 16.12
C ASN A 397 -20.51 0.92 16.42
N ASN A 398 -20.92 2.09 15.94
CA ASN A 398 -20.34 3.38 16.33
C ASN A 398 -21.34 4.17 17.21
N ASP A 399 -20.79 5.00 18.07
CA ASP A 399 -21.49 5.76 19.11
C ASP A 399 -22.37 6.87 18.52
N PHE A 400 -21.93 7.51 17.44
CA PHE A 400 -22.71 8.54 16.76
C PHE A 400 -23.95 8.00 16.04
N ARG A 401 -23.88 6.84 15.37
CA ARG A 401 -25.05 6.20 14.74
C ARG A 401 -26.01 5.66 15.78
N LEU A 402 -25.50 5.13 16.90
CA LEU A 402 -26.32 4.73 18.03
C LEU A 402 -27.05 5.93 18.63
N THR A 403 -26.35 7.05 18.83
CA THR A 403 -26.93 8.33 19.25
C THR A 403 -27.99 8.80 18.26
N ALA A 404 -27.71 8.77 16.96
CA ALA A 404 -28.68 9.12 15.91
C ALA A 404 -29.90 8.19 15.89
N GLY A 405 -29.71 6.89 16.13
CA GLY A 405 -30.77 5.89 16.29
C GLY A 405 -31.68 6.19 17.46
N ALA A 406 -31.11 6.51 18.62
CA ALA A 406 -31.86 6.92 19.81
C ALA A 406 -32.65 8.20 19.57
N LEU A 407 -32.06 9.20 18.92
CA LEU A 407 -32.73 10.45 18.55
C LEU A 407 -33.89 10.21 17.56
N ALA A 408 -33.67 9.38 16.54
CA ALA A 408 -34.71 9.06 15.55
C ALA A 408 -35.91 8.33 16.19
N LEU A 409 -35.66 7.37 17.09
CA LEU A 409 -36.73 6.73 17.86
C LEU A 409 -37.45 7.71 18.77
N ALA A 410 -36.72 8.62 19.42
CA ALA A 410 -37.32 9.66 20.26
C ALA A 410 -38.16 10.64 19.44
N GLU A 411 -37.77 10.97 18.20
CA GLU A 411 -38.60 11.78 17.28
C GLU A 411 -39.89 11.06 16.88
N ALA A 412 -39.84 9.74 16.68
CA ALA A 412 -40.98 8.95 16.25
C ALA A 412 -41.96 8.60 17.38
N HIS A 413 -41.44 8.32 18.58
CA HIS A 413 -42.21 7.74 19.69
C HIS A 413 -42.27 8.62 20.94
N GLY A 414 -41.59 9.77 20.93
CA GLY A 414 -41.46 10.67 22.08
C GLY A 414 -40.31 10.28 23.02
N ASP A 415 -40.13 11.08 24.08
CA ASP A 415 -39.05 10.92 25.06
C ASP A 415 -39.42 9.84 26.09
N VAL A 416 -39.44 8.59 25.64
CA VAL A 416 -39.81 7.40 26.43
C VAL A 416 -38.62 6.47 26.62
N ASP A 417 -38.77 5.45 27.48
CA ASP A 417 -37.78 4.36 27.56
C ASP A 417 -37.67 3.64 26.22
N LEU A 418 -36.49 3.73 25.59
CA LEU A 418 -36.24 3.17 24.27
C LEU A 418 -35.97 1.66 24.29
N GLN A 419 -35.62 1.08 25.45
CA GLN A 419 -35.24 -0.33 25.52
C GLN A 419 -36.31 -1.27 24.91
N PRO A 420 -37.60 -1.16 25.24
CA PRO A 420 -38.64 -2.03 24.67
C PRO A 420 -38.84 -1.83 23.16
N LEU A 421 -38.57 -0.62 22.65
CA LEU A 421 -38.73 -0.28 21.23
C LEU A 421 -37.62 -0.89 20.39
N VAL A 422 -36.38 -0.87 20.89
CA VAL A 422 -35.21 -1.42 20.20
C VAL A 422 -35.25 -2.95 20.15
N GLU A 423 -35.74 -3.58 21.23
CA GLU A 423 -35.91 -5.04 21.29
C GLU A 423 -36.99 -5.56 20.33
N GLY A 424 -37.84 -4.68 19.78
CA GLY A 424 -38.92 -4.98 18.84
C GLY A 424 -38.53 -5.02 17.35
N THR A 425 -37.25 -4.85 16.99
CA THR A 425 -36.76 -4.53 15.63
C THR A 425 -37.10 -3.10 15.20
N LEU A 426 -36.07 -2.32 14.85
CA LEU A 426 -36.22 -0.96 14.35
C LEU A 426 -37.02 -0.92 13.03
N GLU A 427 -37.98 0.01 12.93
CA GLU A 427 -38.74 0.17 11.69
C GLU A 427 -37.82 0.59 10.53
N PRO A 428 -37.91 -0.06 9.35
CA PRO A 428 -37.12 0.32 8.17
C PRO A 428 -37.29 1.79 7.75
N SER A 429 -38.43 2.39 8.10
CA SER A 429 -38.76 3.80 7.84
C SER A 429 -37.79 4.79 8.53
N LEU A 430 -37.13 4.38 9.62
CA LEU A 430 -36.25 5.24 10.41
C LEU A 430 -34.83 5.37 9.84
N GLU A 431 -34.38 4.46 8.97
CA GLU A 431 -33.00 4.42 8.47
C GLU A 431 -32.58 5.73 7.77
N ALA A 432 -33.45 6.28 6.92
CA ALA A 432 -33.17 7.54 6.24
C ALA A 432 -33.02 8.70 7.24
N ARG A 433 -33.76 8.65 8.35
CA ARG A 433 -33.68 9.67 9.39
C ARG A 433 -32.43 9.53 10.25
N ILE A 434 -32.05 8.30 10.60
CA ILE A 434 -30.79 8.01 11.30
C ILE A 434 -29.61 8.59 10.53
N ARG A 435 -29.52 8.29 9.23
CA ARG A 435 -28.46 8.84 8.35
C ARG A 435 -28.43 10.36 8.30
N ALA A 436 -29.60 11.01 8.34
CA ALA A 436 -29.67 12.48 8.35
C ALA A 436 -29.19 13.09 9.68
N LEU A 437 -29.30 12.36 10.79
CA LEU A 437 -28.90 12.81 12.13
C LEU A 437 -27.43 12.49 12.47
N GLU A 438 -26.85 11.47 11.83
CA GLU A 438 -25.46 11.02 12.06
C GLU A 438 -24.42 12.16 12.10
N PRO A 439 -24.39 13.11 11.16
CA PRO A 439 -23.38 14.19 11.20
C PRO A 439 -23.47 15.06 12.47
N SER A 440 -24.69 15.35 12.92
CA SER A 440 -24.92 16.15 14.13
C SER A 440 -24.60 15.37 15.40
N ALA A 441 -24.96 14.08 15.43
CA ALA A 441 -24.63 13.20 16.53
C ALA A 441 -23.11 13.02 16.65
N GLN A 442 -22.43 12.82 15.53
CA GLN A 442 -20.97 12.69 15.47
C GLN A 442 -20.28 13.91 16.06
N ALA A 443 -20.65 15.11 15.64
CA ALA A 443 -20.04 16.34 16.14
C ALA A 443 -20.13 16.47 17.68
N VAL A 444 -21.26 16.09 18.29
CA VAL A 444 -21.45 16.18 19.75
C VAL A 444 -20.78 15.03 20.48
N VAL A 445 -20.86 13.80 19.97
CA VAL A 445 -20.18 12.64 20.55
C VAL A 445 -18.67 12.89 20.59
N GLN A 446 -18.09 13.34 19.48
CA GLN A 446 -16.66 13.66 19.38
C GLN A 446 -16.22 14.78 20.33
N LYS A 447 -17.09 15.77 20.58
CA LYS A 447 -16.85 16.83 21.57
C LYS A 447 -16.67 16.26 22.98
N HIS A 448 -17.46 15.24 23.36
CA HIS A 448 -17.40 14.61 24.69
C HIS A 448 -16.40 13.47 24.78
N TYR A 449 -15.90 12.97 23.65
CA TYR A 449 -15.03 11.78 23.60
C TYR A 449 -13.73 11.96 24.40
N ALA A 450 -13.13 13.16 24.34
CA ALA A 450 -11.95 13.49 25.14
C ALA A 450 -12.20 13.38 26.66
N ASP A 451 -13.45 13.59 27.10
CA ASP A 451 -13.82 13.49 28.51
C ASP A 451 -14.10 12.06 28.94
N THR A 452 -14.31 11.11 28.03
CA THR A 452 -14.63 9.71 28.36
C THR A 452 -13.45 8.77 28.13
N ILE A 453 -12.42 9.20 27.39
CA ILE A 453 -11.23 8.40 27.07
C ILE A 453 -10.52 7.82 28.29
N HIS A 454 -10.58 8.49 29.45
CA HIS A 454 -9.99 8.02 30.70
C HIS A 454 -10.65 6.76 31.27
N LEU A 455 -11.81 6.37 30.73
CA LEU A 455 -12.53 5.14 31.07
C LEU A 455 -12.06 3.94 30.24
N GLU A 456 -11.35 4.17 29.14
CA GLU A 456 -10.81 3.13 28.27
C GLU A 456 -9.66 2.39 28.95
N ARG A 457 -9.57 1.08 28.70
CA ARG A 457 -8.52 0.23 29.28
C ARG A 457 -7.84 -0.61 28.21
N PRO A 458 -6.49 -0.66 28.16
CA PRO A 458 -5.78 -1.53 27.23
C PRO A 458 -6.04 -3.01 27.58
N LEU A 459 -6.31 -3.81 26.56
CA LEU A 459 -6.55 -5.26 26.67
C LEU A 459 -5.29 -6.10 26.42
N ALA A 460 -4.29 -5.51 25.76
CA ALA A 460 -3.00 -6.14 25.50
C ALA A 460 -1.87 -5.10 25.55
N THR A 461 -0.67 -5.58 25.84
CA THR A 461 0.57 -4.80 25.80
C THR A 461 1.32 -5.05 24.49
N LEU A 462 2.17 -4.09 24.08
CA LEU A 462 3.02 -4.27 22.89
C LEU A 462 3.93 -5.51 23.02
N ALA A 463 4.45 -5.80 24.21
CA ALA A 463 5.30 -6.97 24.44
C ALA A 463 4.56 -8.30 24.23
N GLU A 464 3.30 -8.40 24.68
CA GLU A 464 2.45 -9.59 24.43
C GLU A 464 2.19 -9.78 22.93
N LEU A 465 1.95 -8.69 22.19
CA LEU A 465 1.73 -8.74 20.74
C LEU A 465 3.02 -9.13 19.98
N GLN A 466 4.15 -8.51 20.32
CA GLN A 466 5.45 -8.78 19.67
C GLN A 466 5.94 -10.20 19.94
N ALA A 467 5.60 -10.80 21.08
CA ALA A 467 5.94 -12.18 21.39
C ALA A 467 5.38 -13.20 20.38
N THR A 468 4.34 -12.82 19.61
CA THR A 468 3.80 -13.66 18.53
C THR A 468 4.77 -13.82 17.37
N GLY A 469 5.67 -12.86 17.14
CA GLY A 469 6.53 -12.78 15.96
C GLY A 469 5.78 -12.54 14.64
N TRP A 470 4.50 -12.15 14.71
CA TRP A 470 3.75 -11.64 13.57
C TRP A 470 4.07 -10.16 13.37
N GLU A 471 4.03 -9.70 12.12
CA GLU A 471 3.97 -8.27 11.84
C GLU A 471 2.66 -7.72 12.37
N LEU A 472 2.66 -6.50 12.93
CA LEU A 472 1.52 -5.94 13.65
C LEU A 472 0.99 -4.70 12.94
N ALA A 473 -0.31 -4.66 12.69
CA ALA A 473 -0.97 -3.48 12.15
C ALA A 473 -2.39 -3.33 12.71
N VAL A 474 -2.94 -2.13 12.56
CA VAL A 474 -4.30 -1.81 13.00
C VAL A 474 -5.20 -1.45 11.81
N LEU A 475 -6.42 -2.00 11.81
CA LEU A 475 -7.51 -1.55 10.96
C LEU A 475 -8.69 -1.17 11.85
N THR A 476 -8.92 0.13 12.01
CA THR A 476 -9.92 0.64 12.96
C THR A 476 -10.99 1.48 12.29
N GLY A 477 -12.19 1.46 12.87
CA GLY A 477 -13.27 2.38 12.54
C GLY A 477 -13.10 3.78 13.16
N ARG A 478 -12.11 3.98 14.05
CA ARG A 478 -11.83 5.29 14.63
C ARG A 478 -11.29 6.25 13.55
N PRO A 479 -11.77 7.50 13.47
CA PRO A 479 -11.18 8.52 12.60
C PRO A 479 -9.80 8.98 13.12
N PRO A 480 -9.01 9.71 12.31
CA PRO A 480 -7.64 10.11 12.67
C PRO A 480 -7.48 10.81 14.03
N GLU A 481 -8.43 11.69 14.39
CA GLU A 481 -8.44 12.44 15.64
C GLU A 481 -8.62 11.54 16.88
N GLU A 482 -9.44 10.50 16.76
CA GLU A 482 -9.70 9.54 17.83
C GLU A 482 -8.59 8.49 17.92
N LEU A 483 -7.98 8.14 16.80
CA LEU A 483 -6.82 7.25 16.76
C LEU A 483 -5.66 7.79 17.59
N GLY A 484 -5.41 9.10 17.52
CA GLY A 484 -4.40 9.78 18.33
C GLY A 484 -4.66 9.67 19.84
N LEU A 485 -5.92 9.61 20.26
CA LEU A 485 -6.30 9.39 21.66
C LEU A 485 -6.15 7.92 22.06
N ALA A 486 -6.54 6.98 21.19
CA ALA A 486 -6.36 5.54 21.38
C ALA A 486 -4.88 5.19 21.66
N TRP A 487 -3.95 5.82 20.92
CA TRP A 487 -2.52 5.66 21.14
C TRP A 487 -2.04 6.10 22.52
N ARG A 488 -2.66 7.12 23.11
CA ARG A 488 -2.33 7.56 24.48
C ARG A 488 -2.80 6.54 25.52
N VAL A 489 -3.97 5.93 25.29
CA VAL A 489 -4.50 4.85 26.15
C VAL A 489 -3.63 3.60 26.07
N LEU A 490 -3.23 3.22 24.85
CA LEU A 490 -2.40 2.03 24.62
C LEU A 490 -0.95 2.22 25.08
N GLY A 491 -0.42 3.44 25.01
CA GLY A 491 0.98 3.73 25.32
C GLY A 491 1.96 3.27 24.24
N PHE A 492 1.45 2.84 23.08
CA PHE A 492 2.24 2.45 21.90
C PHE A 492 1.47 2.76 20.62
N GLN A 493 2.17 2.74 19.49
CA GLN A 493 1.62 2.96 18.16
C GLN A 493 2.01 1.81 17.24
N LEU A 494 1.11 1.47 16.32
CA LEU A 494 1.34 0.52 15.23
C LEU A 494 0.99 1.20 13.91
N PRO A 495 1.56 0.75 12.77
CA PRO A 495 1.06 1.16 11.47
C PRO A 495 -0.44 0.87 11.36
N ALA A 496 -1.22 1.86 10.94
CA ALA A 496 -2.67 1.81 11.04
C ALA A 496 -3.34 2.36 9.78
N VAL A 497 -4.47 1.75 9.45
CA VAL A 497 -5.51 2.32 8.59
C VAL A 497 -6.70 2.66 9.48
N CYS A 498 -7.16 3.91 9.39
CA CYS A 498 -8.29 4.45 10.13
C CYS A 498 -9.40 4.88 9.17
N ASP A 499 -10.56 5.29 9.72
CA ASP A 499 -11.67 5.86 8.96
C ASP A 499 -11.37 7.30 8.51
N ALA A 500 -10.30 7.48 7.74
CA ALA A 500 -9.89 8.76 7.17
C ALA A 500 -10.62 9.06 5.85
N ALA A 501 -11.21 8.04 5.21
CA ALA A 501 -11.91 8.17 3.94
C ALA A 501 -12.95 7.05 3.76
N PRO A 502 -14.02 7.28 2.99
CA PRO A 502 -15.14 6.33 2.86
C PRO A 502 -14.73 4.91 2.42
N HIS A 503 -13.74 4.77 1.53
CA HIS A 503 -13.29 3.45 1.06
C HIS A 503 -12.51 2.67 2.13
N LEU A 504 -11.95 3.33 3.14
CA LEU A 504 -11.20 2.72 4.24
C LEU A 504 -12.12 2.22 5.37
N ARG A 505 -13.37 2.69 5.40
CA ARG A 505 -14.35 2.37 6.42
C ARG A 505 -14.86 0.94 6.29
N LYS A 506 -14.67 0.13 7.34
CA LYS A 506 -15.29 -1.21 7.43
C LYS A 506 -16.81 -1.10 7.24
N PRO A 507 -17.46 -1.99 6.46
CA PRO A 507 -16.97 -3.29 5.98
C PRO A 507 -16.23 -3.26 4.63
N GLU A 508 -15.87 -2.08 4.10
CA GLU A 508 -15.08 -2.01 2.86
C GLU A 508 -13.71 -2.68 3.03
N PRO A 509 -13.24 -3.46 2.05
CA PRO A 509 -12.01 -4.23 2.19
C PRO A 509 -10.73 -3.41 2.00
N ALA A 510 -10.83 -2.14 1.56
CA ALA A 510 -9.69 -1.40 1.06
C ALA A 510 -8.59 -1.24 2.11
N GLY A 511 -8.95 -0.94 3.36
CA GLY A 511 -7.97 -0.80 4.43
C GLY A 511 -7.18 -2.08 4.69
N LEU A 512 -7.84 -3.23 4.70
CA LEU A 512 -7.17 -4.52 4.90
C LEU A 512 -6.30 -4.91 3.70
N LEU A 513 -6.73 -4.60 2.48
CA LEU A 513 -5.94 -4.80 1.26
C LEU A 513 -4.69 -3.92 1.24
N GLN A 514 -4.81 -2.68 1.72
CA GLN A 514 -3.68 -1.77 1.85
C GLN A 514 -2.67 -2.26 2.89
N LEU A 515 -3.14 -2.75 4.05
CA LEU A 515 -2.26 -3.35 5.06
C LEU A 515 -1.54 -4.59 4.51
N ALA A 516 -2.26 -5.48 3.82
CA ALA A 516 -1.66 -6.66 3.19
C ALA A 516 -0.56 -6.29 2.18
N ASP A 517 -0.77 -5.24 1.38
CA ASP A 517 0.25 -4.74 0.44
C ASP A 517 1.41 -4.02 1.15
N ALA A 518 1.11 -3.17 2.14
CA ALA A 518 2.10 -2.42 2.92
C ALA A 518 3.12 -3.34 3.60
N PHE A 519 2.65 -4.44 4.20
CA PHE A 519 3.48 -5.43 4.89
C PHE A 519 3.94 -6.58 4.01
N ARG A 520 3.53 -6.60 2.73
CA ARG A 520 3.79 -7.72 1.82
C ARG A 520 3.35 -9.06 2.42
N ALA A 521 2.20 -9.05 3.10
CA ALA A 521 1.69 -10.17 3.83
C ALA A 521 1.38 -11.34 2.88
N GLU A 522 1.79 -12.53 3.27
CA GLU A 522 1.43 -13.80 2.60
C GLU A 522 0.26 -14.46 3.31
N GLU A 523 0.11 -14.14 4.59
CA GLU A 523 -1.00 -14.54 5.45
C GLU A 523 -1.42 -13.34 6.29
N VAL A 524 -2.72 -13.11 6.34
CA VAL A 524 -3.34 -12.07 7.16
C VAL A 524 -4.31 -12.73 8.12
N LEU A 525 -4.06 -12.56 9.41
CA LEU A 525 -5.01 -12.84 10.48
C LEU A 525 -5.62 -11.51 10.92
N PHE A 526 -6.93 -11.33 10.72
CA PHE A 526 -7.64 -10.16 11.23
C PHE A 526 -8.39 -10.55 12.50
N ALA A 527 -8.06 -9.91 13.62
CA ALA A 527 -8.78 -10.04 14.88
C ALA A 527 -9.76 -8.88 15.05
N GLY A 528 -11.05 -9.19 15.14
CA GLY A 528 -12.14 -8.24 15.23
C GLY A 528 -13.27 -8.76 16.13
N ASP A 529 -14.09 -7.86 16.65
CA ASP A 529 -15.21 -8.17 17.55
C ASP A 529 -16.59 -7.88 16.90
N THR A 530 -16.62 -7.46 15.64
CA THR A 530 -17.87 -7.12 14.94
C THR A 530 -18.14 -7.93 13.66
N VAL A 531 -19.41 -7.89 13.21
CA VAL A 531 -19.82 -8.44 11.92
C VAL A 531 -19.18 -7.71 10.73
N ASP A 532 -18.87 -6.42 10.88
CA ASP A 532 -18.30 -5.60 9.82
C ASP A 532 -16.81 -5.94 9.62
N ASP A 533 -16.09 -6.31 10.68
CA ASP A 533 -14.73 -6.86 10.58
C ASP A 533 -14.72 -8.14 9.76
N ALA A 534 -15.63 -9.05 10.09
CA ALA A 534 -15.73 -10.33 9.43
C ALA A 534 -16.14 -10.17 7.95
N ARG A 535 -17.02 -9.22 7.63
CA ARG A 535 -17.37 -8.86 6.23
C ARG A 535 -16.18 -8.22 5.49
N CYS A 536 -15.45 -7.31 6.15
CA CYS A 536 -14.26 -6.68 5.59
C CYS A 536 -13.23 -7.74 5.16
N LEU A 537 -12.90 -8.69 6.04
CA LEU A 537 -11.97 -9.77 5.71
C LEU A 537 -12.46 -10.64 4.54
N ARG A 538 -13.74 -11.04 4.55
CA ARG A 538 -14.31 -11.87 3.48
C ARG A 538 -14.26 -11.17 2.12
N SER A 539 -14.59 -9.87 2.08
CA SER A 539 -14.49 -9.05 0.87
C SER A 539 -13.04 -8.91 0.38
N ALA A 540 -12.08 -8.73 1.30
CA ALA A 540 -10.67 -8.67 0.96
C ALA A 540 -10.17 -10.02 0.39
N ALA A 541 -10.57 -11.14 1.00
CA ALA A 541 -10.23 -12.49 0.56
C ALA A 541 -10.74 -12.79 -0.86
N ALA A 542 -11.95 -12.33 -1.20
CA ALA A 542 -12.50 -12.49 -2.55
C ALA A 542 -11.71 -11.71 -3.62
N LEU A 543 -11.14 -10.55 -3.27
CA LEU A 543 -10.34 -9.72 -4.20
C LEU A 543 -8.88 -10.18 -4.31
N ARG A 544 -8.37 -10.84 -3.26
CA ARG A 544 -7.00 -11.35 -3.16
C ARG A 544 -6.98 -12.84 -2.76
N PRO A 545 -7.49 -13.73 -3.61
CA PRO A 545 -7.47 -15.18 -3.33
C PRO A 545 -6.05 -15.77 -3.31
N ASP A 546 -5.06 -15.01 -3.76
CA ASP A 546 -3.63 -15.34 -3.71
C ASP A 546 -3.02 -15.32 -2.29
N LEU A 547 -3.67 -14.67 -1.32
CA LEU A 547 -3.20 -14.60 0.07
C LEU A 547 -3.97 -15.58 0.97
N ALA A 548 -3.34 -16.02 2.05
CA ALA A 548 -4.02 -16.75 3.11
C ALA A 548 -4.74 -15.77 4.05
N TRP A 549 -6.05 -15.92 4.21
CA TRP A 549 -6.86 -15.07 5.07
C TRP A 549 -7.46 -15.88 6.22
N ARG A 550 -7.32 -15.38 7.44
CA ARG A 550 -7.90 -15.98 8.65
C ARG A 550 -8.57 -14.91 9.48
N PHE A 551 -9.70 -15.25 10.09
CA PHE A 551 -10.41 -14.35 11.00
C PHE A 551 -10.37 -14.91 12.43
N ALA A 552 -10.09 -14.02 13.39
CA ALA A 552 -10.25 -14.30 14.81
C ALA A 552 -11.41 -13.45 15.34
N ALA A 553 -12.55 -14.11 15.58
CA ALA A 553 -13.74 -13.51 16.16
C ALA A 553 -13.58 -13.43 17.69
N LEU A 554 -13.48 -12.21 18.20
CA LEU A 554 -13.28 -11.92 19.62
C LEU A 554 -14.58 -11.50 20.30
N GLY A 555 -14.59 -11.58 21.63
CA GLY A 555 -15.67 -11.04 22.46
C GLY A 555 -16.85 -12.01 22.69
N PRO A 556 -17.83 -11.59 23.52
CA PRO A 556 -18.95 -12.44 23.94
C PRO A 556 -19.91 -12.79 22.80
N ASP A 557 -20.07 -11.90 21.81
CA ASP A 557 -21.00 -12.06 20.69
C ASP A 557 -20.39 -12.73 19.46
N ARG A 558 -19.12 -13.20 19.53
CA ARG A 558 -18.38 -13.82 18.43
C ARG A 558 -19.14 -14.88 17.62
N GLY A 559 -19.98 -15.67 18.28
CA GLY A 559 -20.78 -16.72 17.64
C GLY A 559 -21.81 -16.20 16.63
N ARG A 560 -22.12 -14.90 16.63
CA ARG A 560 -23.07 -14.27 15.69
C ARG A 560 -22.47 -13.98 14.32
N PHE A 561 -21.14 -13.83 14.22
CA PHE A 561 -20.47 -13.39 12.99
C PHE A 561 -19.28 -14.24 12.56
N ALA A 562 -18.80 -15.15 13.43
CA ALA A 562 -17.85 -16.19 13.08
C ALA A 562 -18.45 -17.18 12.07
N ALA A 563 -17.68 -17.51 11.04
CA ALA A 563 -17.97 -18.56 10.07
C ALA A 563 -17.27 -19.89 10.46
N PRO A 564 -17.68 -21.03 9.90
CA PRO A 564 -16.94 -22.29 10.06
C PRO A 564 -15.47 -22.13 9.66
N GLY A 565 -14.54 -22.49 10.55
CA GLY A 565 -13.10 -22.35 10.34
C GLY A 565 -12.48 -21.08 10.94
N ASP A 566 -13.30 -20.09 11.33
CA ASP A 566 -12.80 -18.91 12.05
C ASP A 566 -12.35 -19.29 13.46
N ILE A 567 -11.29 -18.63 13.94
CA ILE A 567 -10.83 -18.77 15.31
C ILE A 567 -11.80 -18.01 16.20
N GLN A 568 -12.31 -18.65 17.26
CA GLN A 568 -13.19 -18.01 18.22
C GLN A 568 -12.48 -17.93 19.56
N SER A 569 -12.31 -16.72 20.08
CA SER A 569 -11.65 -16.48 21.36
C SER A 569 -12.45 -15.50 22.21
N ALA A 570 -12.43 -15.67 23.53
CA ALA A 570 -13.14 -14.76 24.42
C ALA A 570 -12.46 -13.38 24.46
N THR A 571 -11.13 -13.37 24.51
CA THR A 571 -10.32 -12.14 24.53
C THR A 571 -9.14 -12.25 23.57
N LEU A 572 -8.51 -11.10 23.25
CA LEU A 572 -7.25 -11.09 22.52
C LEU A 572 -6.15 -11.84 23.29
N ARG A 573 -6.07 -11.66 24.62
CA ARG A 573 -5.05 -12.32 25.45
C ARG A 573 -5.15 -13.85 25.42
N ASP A 574 -6.34 -14.41 25.25
CA ASP A 574 -6.53 -15.86 25.08
C ASP A 574 -6.09 -16.36 23.69
N LEU A 575 -6.11 -15.49 22.68
CA LEU A 575 -5.68 -15.80 21.31
C LEU A 575 -4.14 -15.84 21.19
N LEU A 576 -3.43 -14.90 21.84
CA LEU A 576 -1.98 -14.73 21.65
C LEU A 576 -1.15 -16.02 21.90
N PRO A 577 -1.41 -16.82 22.96
CA PRO A 577 -0.69 -18.09 23.17
C PRO A 577 -0.87 -19.09 22.02
N MET A 578 -2.00 -19.09 21.32
CA MET A 578 -2.22 -19.96 20.16
C MET A 578 -1.32 -19.53 19.00
N LEU A 579 -1.21 -18.23 18.75
CA LEU A 579 -0.36 -17.68 17.69
C LEU A 579 1.13 -17.91 17.95
N ASN A 580 1.55 -17.88 19.22
CA ASN A 580 2.92 -18.20 19.61
C ASN A 580 3.31 -19.64 19.26
N GLN A 581 2.37 -20.59 19.32
CA GLN A 581 2.61 -21.99 18.98
C GLN A 581 2.70 -22.24 17.47
N GLU A 582 2.18 -21.32 16.66
CA GLU A 582 2.28 -21.38 15.19
C GLU A 582 3.64 -20.89 14.68
N ASN A 583 4.53 -20.46 15.57
CA ASN A 583 5.85 -19.93 15.22
C ASN A 583 6.92 -21.01 15.50
N PRO A 584 7.32 -21.83 14.49
CA PRO A 584 8.33 -22.87 14.67
C PRO A 584 9.75 -22.33 14.82
#